data_AF-A0A837HDN2-F1
#
_entry.id   AF-A0A837HDN2-F1
#
_cell.length_a   1.000
_cell.length_b   1.000
_cell.length_c   1.000
_cell.angle_alpha   90.00
_cell.angle_beta   90.00
_cell.angle_gamma   90.00
#
_symmetry.space_group_name_H-M   'P 1'
#
loop_
_entity.id
_entity.type
_entity.pdbx_description
1 polymer ?
#
loop_
_entity_poly.entity_id
_entity_poly.type
_entity_poly.pdbx_seq_one_letter_code
_entity_poly.pdbx_strand_id
1 'polypeptide(L)'
;MFNFILNRNNDLTEFFWPLIYYIKEQLLSGDGIPLWNKMFFSGTPLLPDPQNLFIYPLNIIFLLLPIDTGILISILIHMIIAGLGMYFLLKINSVTQKTSLIIAILFSLSPKFFSYLEAGHLGLIQSWAFIPWVYWSTINLIQKKSLKSILLLSLFLYLVYTSHILIFLILLVTNGVFFLYRNKKSFSLFLLSHLILLLISLPILTPQLRWQELTTREFLLQSPETYPVWNGKREFIKNIFIATRDTEKNITFGIVVFILATLGYIKSTTKNKIYVFISVATISILALNILTFDWFILFRVSTRFWFPIIIITMYLAAKGLDYLTSKNKKLLLVFGLLSLIEYLLIGKYIFSKPIKLVESTPPGIIAFLTEDVDIYRVFCLTKCIRQKDAAINNIELVEGYGTLQQKNYFEYSQQITQGYWDKKYSLSIPPFQNYLHEKFKPYPPVLAEYRIKYIISPYKISRDNLKLVKTIDNYDIYENLLYKKPNYEIYKPNFIRVIIQNETDKLVIPEVYNPNWNAYLNGKEKTKVLETTEKTRQVNIKNDTKFVDFKYEPFKY
;
A
#
# COMPACT_ATOMS: atom_id res chain seq x y z
N MET A 1 20.35 14.71 -7.31
CA MET A 1 19.15 15.55 -7.01
C MET A 1 17.93 14.73 -6.58
N PHE A 2 17.67 13.55 -7.16
CA PHE A 2 16.46 12.74 -6.86
C PHE A 2 16.48 11.87 -5.59
N ASN A 3 17.64 11.72 -4.94
CA ASN A 3 17.76 11.02 -3.65
C ASN A 3 16.82 11.57 -2.56
N PHE A 4 16.39 12.83 -2.70
CA PHE A 4 15.48 13.47 -1.77
C PHE A 4 14.12 12.78 -1.61
N ILE A 5 13.61 12.15 -2.68
CA ILE A 5 12.34 11.40 -2.68
C ILE A 5 12.62 9.91 -2.47
N LEU A 6 13.67 9.39 -3.09
CA LEU A 6 13.93 7.95 -3.18
C LEU A 6 14.65 7.35 -1.96
N ASN A 7 15.21 8.18 -1.07
CA ASN A 7 15.95 7.71 0.12
C ASN A 7 15.41 8.36 1.40
N ARG A 8 14.14 8.11 1.71
CA ARG A 8 13.45 8.71 2.88
C ARG A 8 13.14 7.73 4.02
N ASN A 9 13.48 6.45 3.87
CA ASN A 9 13.17 5.40 4.85
C ASN A 9 11.68 5.35 5.21
N ASN A 10 10.86 5.22 4.17
CA ASN A 10 9.42 5.28 4.24
C ASN A 10 8.83 4.11 3.44
N ASP A 11 7.51 4.09 3.26
CA ASP A 11 6.84 2.97 2.61
C ASP A 11 7.29 2.79 1.15
N LEU A 12 7.75 3.86 0.50
CA LEU A 12 8.29 3.76 -0.86
C LEU A 12 9.54 2.89 -0.85
N THR A 13 10.49 3.13 0.05
CA THR A 13 11.76 2.40 0.08
C THR A 13 11.63 0.99 0.66
N GLU A 14 10.83 0.83 1.71
CA GLU A 14 10.74 -0.44 2.42
C GLU A 14 9.68 -1.38 1.85
N PHE A 15 8.59 -0.88 1.27
CA PHE A 15 7.49 -1.72 0.78
C PHE A 15 7.35 -1.69 -0.75
N PHE A 16 7.12 -0.52 -1.35
CA PHE A 16 6.77 -0.45 -2.78
C PHE A 16 7.96 -0.73 -3.71
N TRP A 17 9.13 -0.17 -3.42
CA TRP A 17 10.32 -0.36 -4.25
C TRP A 17 10.73 -1.84 -4.38
N PRO A 18 10.94 -2.60 -3.28
CA PRO A 18 11.34 -4.01 -3.41
C PRO A 18 10.27 -4.85 -4.09
N LEU A 19 8.99 -4.54 -3.88
CA LEU A 19 7.89 -5.23 -4.55
C LEU A 19 7.89 -4.98 -6.07
N ILE A 20 8.07 -3.73 -6.50
CA ILE A 20 8.19 -3.38 -7.92
C ILE A 20 9.39 -4.08 -8.55
N TYR A 21 10.55 -4.07 -7.87
CA TYR A 21 11.75 -4.74 -8.33
C TYR A 21 11.53 -6.25 -8.49
N TYR A 22 11.00 -6.91 -7.45
CA TYR A 22 10.69 -8.33 -7.49
C TYR A 22 9.77 -8.69 -8.66
N ILE A 23 8.67 -7.96 -8.83
CA ILE A 23 7.71 -8.22 -9.92
C ILE A 23 8.37 -8.06 -11.29
N LYS A 24 9.18 -7.01 -11.47
CA LYS A 24 9.91 -6.78 -12.71
C LYS A 24 10.86 -7.93 -13.03
N GLU A 25 11.69 -8.33 -12.07
CA GLU A 25 12.67 -9.40 -12.29
C GLU A 25 12.00 -10.73 -12.63
N GLN A 26 10.90 -11.10 -11.96
CA GLN A 26 10.16 -12.33 -12.28
C GLN A 26 9.50 -12.30 -13.67
N LEU A 27 9.08 -11.12 -14.13
CA LEU A 27 8.54 -10.97 -15.49
C LEU A 27 9.64 -11.05 -16.55
N LEU A 28 10.80 -10.47 -16.28
CA LEU A 28 11.95 -10.49 -17.20
C LEU A 28 12.65 -11.85 -17.25
N SER A 29 12.61 -12.65 -16.17
CA SER A 29 13.14 -14.03 -16.15
C SER A 29 12.32 -15.01 -17.00
N GLY A 30 11.12 -14.63 -17.44
CA GLY A 30 10.21 -15.50 -18.18
C GLY A 30 9.36 -16.42 -17.31
N ASP A 31 9.31 -16.18 -15.99
CA ASP A 31 8.53 -16.99 -15.04
C ASP A 31 7.03 -16.63 -15.00
N GLY A 32 6.62 -15.64 -15.80
CA GLY A 32 5.26 -15.12 -15.87
C GLY A 32 4.94 -14.13 -14.76
N ILE A 33 3.66 -13.76 -14.62
CA ILE A 33 3.21 -12.82 -13.59
C ILE A 33 3.34 -13.49 -12.21
N PRO A 34 4.16 -13.00 -11.27
CA PRO A 34 4.26 -13.59 -9.95
C PRO A 34 2.99 -13.31 -9.14
N LEU A 35 2.30 -14.38 -8.74
CA LEU A 35 1.12 -14.36 -7.88
C LEU A 35 1.46 -14.63 -6.41
N TRP A 36 2.71 -15.01 -6.13
CA TRP A 36 3.28 -15.23 -4.81
C TRP A 36 4.58 -14.47 -4.67
N ASN A 37 4.83 -13.89 -3.50
CA ASN A 37 6.10 -13.27 -3.14
C ASN A 37 6.85 -14.18 -2.18
N LYS A 38 7.95 -14.78 -2.62
CA LYS A 38 8.79 -15.65 -1.79
C LYS A 38 9.82 -14.90 -0.92
N MET A 39 10.02 -13.61 -1.18
CA MET A 39 11.14 -12.84 -0.62
C MET A 39 10.96 -12.44 0.84
N PHE A 40 9.73 -12.21 1.29
CA PHE A 40 9.46 -11.67 2.63
C PHE A 40 8.41 -12.50 3.35
N PHE A 41 8.49 -12.52 4.68
CA PHE A 41 7.54 -13.23 5.54
C PHE A 41 7.42 -14.74 5.22
N SER A 42 8.48 -15.33 4.71
CA SER A 42 8.47 -16.71 4.21
C SER A 42 7.43 -17.02 3.12
N GLY A 43 6.83 -16.00 2.50
CA GLY A 43 5.77 -16.14 1.51
C GLY A 43 4.56 -15.26 1.76
N THR A 44 4.17 -14.45 0.78
CA THR A 44 2.89 -13.72 0.80
C THR A 44 2.17 -13.75 -0.56
N PRO A 45 0.84 -13.74 -0.58
CA PRO A 45 0.11 -13.72 -1.84
C PRO A 45 0.13 -12.30 -2.43
N LEU A 46 0.30 -12.21 -3.75
CA LEU A 46 0.44 -10.94 -4.46
C LEU A 46 -0.88 -10.43 -5.05
N LEU A 47 -1.64 -11.28 -5.74
CA LEU A 47 -2.91 -10.87 -6.35
C LEU A 47 -4.00 -10.49 -5.32
N PRO A 48 -4.21 -11.25 -4.23
CA PRO A 48 -5.18 -10.89 -3.20
C PRO A 48 -4.78 -9.66 -2.36
N ASP A 49 -3.54 -9.16 -2.45
CA ASP A 49 -3.13 -7.98 -1.70
C ASP A 49 -3.59 -6.69 -2.41
N PRO A 50 -4.52 -5.91 -1.81
CA PRO A 50 -5.02 -4.67 -2.40
C PRO A 50 -3.99 -3.54 -2.48
N GLN A 51 -2.79 -3.72 -1.91
CA GLN A 51 -1.69 -2.75 -2.02
C GLN A 51 -0.65 -3.16 -3.06
N ASN A 52 -0.85 -4.31 -3.71
CA ASN A 52 0.02 -4.71 -4.78
C ASN A 52 -0.22 -3.88 -6.04
N LEU A 53 0.88 -3.41 -6.61
CA LEU A 53 0.93 -2.42 -7.66
C LEU A 53 0.80 -3.00 -9.08
N PHE A 54 1.02 -4.30 -9.33
CA PHE A 54 0.98 -4.79 -10.73
C PHE A 54 -0.43 -4.80 -11.35
N ILE A 55 -1.48 -4.80 -10.52
CA ILE A 55 -2.88 -4.78 -10.97
C ILE A 55 -3.22 -3.42 -11.58
N TYR A 56 -2.52 -2.35 -11.16
CA TYR A 56 -2.74 -1.01 -11.66
C TYR A 56 -2.09 -0.80 -13.05
N PRO A 57 -2.86 -0.55 -14.13
CA PRO A 57 -2.33 -0.60 -15.49
C PRO A 57 -1.18 0.36 -15.80
N LEU A 58 -1.17 1.58 -15.21
CA LEU A 58 -0.09 2.54 -15.50
C LEU A 58 1.24 2.18 -14.84
N ASN A 59 1.29 1.15 -13.98
CA ASN A 59 2.54 0.63 -13.44
C ASN A 59 3.35 -0.19 -14.46
N ILE A 60 2.83 -0.40 -15.67
CA ILE A 60 3.60 -0.96 -16.80
C ILE A 60 4.90 -0.17 -17.05
N ILE A 61 4.94 1.13 -16.70
CA ILE A 61 6.14 1.96 -16.80
C ILE A 61 7.34 1.39 -16.02
N PHE A 62 7.10 0.66 -14.93
CA PHE A 62 8.17 0.06 -14.13
C PHE A 62 8.84 -1.12 -14.85
N LEU A 63 8.14 -1.78 -15.77
CA LEU A 63 8.74 -2.80 -16.63
C LEU A 63 9.65 -2.16 -17.68
N LEU A 64 9.26 -1.00 -18.21
CA LEU A 64 9.93 -0.33 -19.32
C LEU A 64 11.14 0.51 -18.90
N LEU A 65 11.16 1.04 -17.67
CA LEU A 65 12.18 1.97 -17.19
C LEU A 65 12.98 1.41 -16.00
N PRO A 66 14.19 1.93 -15.72
CA PRO A 66 14.84 1.71 -14.44
C PRO A 66 13.92 2.11 -13.28
N ILE A 67 13.90 1.33 -12.19
CA ILE A 67 12.88 1.46 -11.13
C ILE A 67 12.81 2.88 -10.55
N ASP A 68 13.95 3.45 -10.19
CA ASP A 68 14.04 4.80 -9.62
C ASP A 68 13.47 5.87 -10.57
N THR A 69 13.88 5.82 -11.84
CA THR A 69 13.38 6.73 -12.89
C THR A 69 11.89 6.52 -13.15
N GLY A 70 11.44 5.27 -13.20
CA GLY A 70 10.04 4.91 -13.37
C GLY A 70 9.16 5.45 -12.24
N ILE A 71 9.60 5.35 -10.98
CA ILE A 71 8.88 5.91 -9.82
C ILE A 71 8.72 7.42 -9.94
N LEU A 72 9.80 8.14 -10.27
CA LEU A 72 9.76 9.60 -10.41
C LEU A 72 8.84 10.05 -11.55
N ILE A 73 8.92 9.37 -12.69
CA ILE A 73 8.05 9.66 -13.84
C ILE A 73 6.59 9.30 -13.51
N SER A 74 6.35 8.18 -12.82
CA SER A 74 5.02 7.79 -12.37
C SER A 74 4.43 8.88 -11.46
N ILE A 75 5.17 9.36 -10.47
CA ILE A 75 4.74 10.48 -9.61
C ILE A 75 4.39 11.71 -10.45
N LEU A 76 5.27 12.12 -11.38
CA LEU A 76 5.06 13.29 -12.23
C LEU A 76 3.81 13.16 -13.10
N ILE A 77 3.62 12.02 -13.76
CA ILE A 77 2.45 11.71 -14.59
C ILE A 77 1.18 11.83 -13.76
N HIS A 78 1.13 11.22 -12.57
CA HIS A 78 -0.05 11.27 -11.70
C HIS A 78 -0.32 12.67 -11.18
N MET A 79 0.73 13.46 -10.93
CA MET A 79 0.61 14.86 -10.54
C MET A 79 0.01 15.72 -11.66
N ILE A 80 0.35 15.45 -12.93
CA ILE A 80 -0.26 16.09 -14.11
C ILE A 80 -1.71 15.64 -14.29
N ILE A 81 -1.99 14.34 -14.19
CA ILE A 81 -3.35 13.78 -14.30
C ILE A 81 -4.28 14.39 -13.23
N ALA A 82 -3.81 14.51 -11.98
CA ALA A 82 -4.52 15.20 -10.89
C ALA A 82 -4.95 16.62 -11.28
N GLY A 83 -4.00 17.40 -11.78
CA GLY A 83 -4.21 18.80 -12.17
C GLY A 83 -5.17 18.92 -13.35
N LEU A 84 -4.99 18.10 -14.38
CA LEU A 84 -5.89 18.07 -15.54
C LEU A 84 -7.31 17.70 -15.12
N GLY A 85 -7.48 16.70 -14.27
CA GLY A 85 -8.79 16.30 -13.76
C GLY A 85 -9.46 17.44 -13.00
N MET A 86 -8.73 18.13 -12.14
CA MET A 86 -9.25 19.30 -11.42
C MET A 86 -9.60 20.44 -12.39
N TYR A 87 -8.73 20.73 -13.37
CA TYR A 87 -9.01 21.74 -14.39
C TYR A 87 -10.32 21.44 -15.14
N PHE A 88 -10.51 20.22 -15.64
CA PHE A 88 -11.72 19.84 -16.36
C PHE A 88 -12.95 19.82 -15.46
N LEU A 89 -12.82 19.38 -14.21
CA LEU A 89 -13.88 19.44 -13.21
C LEU A 89 -14.35 20.88 -12.94
N LEU A 90 -13.44 21.84 -12.88
CA LEU A 90 -13.77 23.25 -12.68
C LEU A 90 -14.40 23.84 -13.96
N LYS A 91 -13.84 23.54 -15.14
CA LYS A 91 -14.36 23.99 -16.43
C LYS A 91 -15.79 23.53 -16.69
N ILE A 92 -16.12 22.26 -16.41
CA ILE A 92 -17.49 21.73 -16.60
C ILE A 92 -18.50 22.36 -15.62
N ASN A 93 -18.01 23.01 -14.56
CA ASN A 93 -18.80 23.80 -13.61
C ASN A 93 -18.72 25.31 -13.85
N SER A 94 -18.34 25.73 -15.07
CA SER A 94 -18.33 27.13 -15.51
C SER A 94 -17.37 28.07 -14.77
N VAL A 95 -16.31 27.53 -14.14
CA VAL A 95 -15.20 28.34 -13.61
C VAL A 95 -14.38 28.89 -14.78
N THR A 96 -13.84 30.11 -14.64
CA THR A 96 -13.03 30.72 -15.70
C THR A 96 -11.78 29.89 -15.99
N GLN A 97 -11.24 29.97 -17.22
CA GLN A 97 -10.07 29.18 -17.64
C GLN A 97 -8.84 29.46 -16.77
N LYS A 98 -8.57 30.75 -16.50
CA LYS A 98 -7.38 31.15 -15.74
C LYS A 98 -7.45 30.70 -14.28
N THR A 99 -8.61 30.85 -13.63
CA THR A 99 -8.84 30.35 -12.28
C THR A 99 -8.76 28.83 -12.23
N SER A 100 -9.35 28.14 -13.21
CA SER A 100 -9.29 26.67 -13.28
C SER A 100 -7.84 26.18 -13.36
N LEU A 101 -6.97 26.86 -14.12
CA LEU A 101 -5.55 26.52 -14.23
C LEU A 101 -4.81 26.71 -12.89
N ILE A 102 -5.03 27.84 -12.20
CA ILE A 102 -4.40 28.10 -10.90
C ILE A 102 -4.81 27.05 -9.88
N ILE A 103 -6.11 26.77 -9.73
CA ILE A 103 -6.61 25.79 -8.76
C ILE A 103 -6.18 24.37 -9.12
N ALA A 104 -6.06 24.04 -10.41
CA ALA A 104 -5.49 22.76 -10.84
C ALA A 104 -4.04 22.58 -10.37
N ILE A 105 -3.20 23.59 -10.54
CA ILE A 105 -1.81 23.57 -10.04
C ILE A 105 -1.79 23.43 -8.51
N LEU A 106 -2.64 24.17 -7.79
CA LEU A 106 -2.74 24.06 -6.34
C LEU A 106 -3.19 22.67 -5.88
N PHE A 107 -4.13 22.03 -6.58
CA PHE A 107 -4.55 20.66 -6.25
C PHE A 107 -3.40 19.64 -6.41
N SER A 108 -2.65 19.75 -7.52
CA SER A 108 -1.46 18.93 -7.78
C SER A 108 -0.35 19.14 -6.75
N LEU A 109 -0.25 20.34 -6.17
CA LEU A 109 0.75 20.70 -5.17
C LEU A 109 0.16 20.82 -3.76
N SER A 110 -0.99 20.17 -3.50
CA SER A 110 -1.68 20.34 -2.23
C SER A 110 -0.86 19.78 -1.05
N PRO A 111 -1.01 20.35 0.17
CA PRO A 111 -0.32 19.85 1.35
C PRO A 111 -0.51 18.33 1.60
N LYS A 112 -1.68 17.79 1.26
CA LYS A 112 -1.96 16.36 1.40
C LYS A 112 -1.17 15.51 0.40
N PHE A 113 -1.00 15.99 -0.84
CA PHE A 113 -0.16 15.32 -1.84
C PHE A 113 1.30 15.24 -1.38
N PHE A 114 1.85 16.33 -0.86
CA PHE A 114 3.20 16.33 -0.27
C PHE A 114 3.33 15.37 0.91
N SER A 115 2.28 15.19 1.70
CA SER A 115 2.27 14.22 2.80
C SER A 115 2.33 12.78 2.30
N TYR A 116 1.68 12.46 1.17
CA TYR A 116 1.78 11.13 0.55
C TYR A 116 3.16 10.88 -0.05
N LEU A 117 3.77 11.90 -0.67
CA LEU A 117 5.15 11.81 -1.15
C LEU A 117 6.14 11.57 -0.01
N GLU A 118 6.02 12.32 1.08
CA GLU A 118 6.87 12.17 2.26
C GLU A 118 6.71 10.77 2.90
N ALA A 119 5.48 10.26 2.99
CA ALA A 119 5.20 8.94 3.52
C ALA A 119 5.59 7.80 2.57
N GLY A 120 5.80 8.08 1.29
CA GLY A 120 6.11 7.07 0.28
C GLY A 120 4.90 6.26 -0.18
N HIS A 121 3.68 6.78 0.03
CA HIS A 121 2.43 6.07 -0.26
C HIS A 121 2.07 6.11 -1.75
N LEU A 122 2.74 5.28 -2.55
CA LEU A 122 2.59 5.32 -4.01
C LEU A 122 1.15 5.08 -4.49
N GLY A 123 0.43 4.11 -3.90
CA GLY A 123 -0.99 3.88 -4.21
C GLY A 123 -1.91 5.07 -3.89
N LEU A 124 -1.59 5.87 -2.86
CA LEU A 124 -2.34 7.09 -2.55
C LEU A 124 -2.08 8.21 -3.56
N ILE A 125 -0.85 8.35 -4.03
CA ILE A 125 -0.49 9.29 -5.10
C ILE A 125 -1.24 8.94 -6.39
N GLN A 126 -1.27 7.65 -6.72
CA GLN A 126 -1.94 7.15 -7.92
C GLN A 126 -3.46 7.34 -7.86
N SER A 127 -4.10 6.96 -6.75
CA SER A 127 -5.53 7.18 -6.55
C SER A 127 -5.91 8.67 -6.51
N TRP A 128 -5.07 9.53 -5.90
CA TRP A 128 -5.27 10.98 -5.85
C TRP A 128 -5.46 11.62 -7.23
N ALA A 129 -4.73 11.10 -8.23
CA ALA A 129 -4.78 11.58 -9.60
C ALA A 129 -6.18 11.49 -10.23
N PHE A 130 -6.95 10.46 -9.90
CA PHE A 130 -8.23 10.17 -10.54
C PHE A 130 -9.46 10.67 -9.77
N ILE A 131 -9.30 11.14 -8.52
CA ILE A 131 -10.41 11.66 -7.71
C ILE A 131 -11.18 12.77 -8.48
N PRO A 132 -10.54 13.82 -9.03
CA PRO A 132 -11.29 14.85 -9.77
C PRO A 132 -11.94 14.31 -11.05
N TRP A 133 -11.31 13.34 -11.71
CA TRP A 133 -11.83 12.70 -12.93
C TRP A 133 -13.11 11.90 -12.68
N VAL A 134 -13.24 11.27 -11.51
CA VAL A 134 -14.49 10.61 -11.10
C VAL A 134 -15.62 11.63 -10.99
N TYR A 135 -15.42 12.74 -10.25
CA TYR A 135 -16.47 13.78 -10.19
C TYR A 135 -16.75 14.44 -11.53
N TRP A 136 -15.73 14.68 -12.36
CA TRP A 136 -15.90 15.23 -13.70
C TRP A 136 -16.70 14.29 -14.60
N SER A 137 -16.37 13.00 -14.61
CA SER A 137 -17.04 11.99 -15.44
C SER A 137 -18.48 11.75 -14.99
N THR A 138 -18.79 11.87 -13.70
CA THR A 138 -20.18 11.89 -13.20
C THR A 138 -20.98 13.06 -13.78
N ILE A 139 -20.41 14.27 -13.81
CA ILE A 139 -21.09 15.43 -14.43
C ILE A 139 -21.21 15.23 -15.93
N ASN A 140 -20.17 14.71 -16.58
CA ASN A 140 -20.18 14.39 -18.01
C ASN A 140 -21.29 13.38 -18.35
N LEU A 141 -21.48 12.33 -17.53
CA LEU A 141 -22.56 11.35 -17.65
C LEU A 141 -23.94 11.98 -17.51
N ILE A 142 -24.11 12.87 -16.54
CA ILE A 142 -25.37 13.60 -16.33
C ILE A 142 -25.72 14.48 -17.54
N GLN A 143 -24.73 15.17 -18.13
CA GLN A 143 -24.93 16.11 -19.23
C GLN A 143 -25.04 15.43 -20.59
N LYS A 144 -24.21 14.42 -20.87
CA LYS A 144 -24.06 13.79 -22.20
C LYS A 144 -24.85 12.51 -22.37
N LYS A 145 -25.10 11.76 -21.29
CA LYS A 145 -25.89 10.50 -21.29
C LYS A 145 -25.49 9.52 -22.39
N SER A 146 -24.19 9.34 -22.61
CA SER A 146 -23.65 8.52 -23.70
C SER A 146 -22.86 7.32 -23.19
N LEU A 147 -22.70 6.28 -23.99
CA LEU A 147 -21.86 5.11 -23.65
C LEU A 147 -20.44 5.54 -23.23
N LYS A 148 -19.84 6.49 -23.94
CA LYS A 148 -18.52 7.04 -23.60
C LYS A 148 -18.47 7.58 -22.16
N SER A 149 -19.51 8.30 -21.72
CA SER A 149 -19.55 8.85 -20.36
C SER A 149 -19.70 7.78 -19.28
N ILE A 150 -20.41 6.68 -19.58
CA ILE A 150 -20.56 5.50 -18.71
C ILE A 150 -19.20 4.80 -18.56
N LEU A 151 -18.52 4.56 -19.69
CA LEU A 151 -17.21 3.92 -19.71
C LEU A 151 -16.15 4.77 -19.00
N LEU A 152 -16.17 6.10 -19.15
CA LEU A 152 -15.22 6.99 -18.46
C LEU A 152 -15.40 6.95 -16.92
N LEU A 153 -16.64 6.97 -16.42
CA LEU A 153 -16.88 6.87 -14.98
C LEU A 153 -16.43 5.51 -14.44
N SER A 154 -16.75 4.42 -15.14
CA SER A 154 -16.29 3.07 -14.78
C SER A 154 -14.76 2.97 -14.78
N LEU A 155 -14.10 3.47 -15.83
CA LEU A 155 -12.65 3.48 -15.97
C LEU A 155 -11.96 4.22 -14.82
N PHE A 156 -12.38 5.45 -14.51
CA PHE A 156 -11.72 6.23 -13.45
C PHE A 156 -11.96 5.63 -12.06
N LEU A 157 -13.16 5.07 -11.80
CA LEU A 157 -13.40 4.31 -10.58
C LEU A 157 -12.51 3.07 -10.49
N TYR A 158 -12.34 2.33 -11.59
CA TYR A 158 -11.46 1.17 -11.66
C TYR A 158 -9.99 1.52 -11.40
N LEU A 159 -9.51 2.65 -11.95
CA LEU A 159 -8.15 3.15 -11.71
C LEU A 159 -7.93 3.56 -10.25
N VAL A 160 -8.96 4.07 -9.56
CA VAL A 160 -8.89 4.33 -8.09
C VAL A 160 -8.93 3.01 -7.30
N TYR A 161 -9.77 2.05 -7.70
CA TYR A 161 -9.87 0.74 -7.06
C TYR A 161 -8.53 -0.01 -7.07
N THR A 162 -7.91 -0.10 -8.24
CA THR A 162 -6.65 -0.83 -8.46
C THR A 162 -5.42 -0.11 -7.89
N SER A 163 -5.51 1.17 -7.54
CA SER A 163 -4.43 1.92 -6.89
C SER A 163 -4.56 1.98 -5.37
N HIS A 164 -5.78 2.16 -4.83
CA HIS A 164 -6.00 2.14 -3.39
C HIS A 164 -7.48 1.88 -3.00
N ILE A 165 -7.77 0.67 -2.51
CA ILE A 165 -9.13 0.22 -2.18
C ILE A 165 -9.89 1.13 -1.18
N LEU A 166 -9.23 1.63 -0.12
CA LEU A 166 -9.93 2.47 0.86
C LEU A 166 -10.35 3.83 0.28
N ILE A 167 -9.52 4.44 -0.58
CA ILE A 167 -9.88 5.68 -1.27
C ILE A 167 -11.03 5.42 -2.24
N PHE A 168 -10.99 4.29 -2.95
CA PHE A 168 -12.09 3.84 -3.80
C PHE A 168 -13.42 3.71 -3.04
N LEU A 169 -13.44 3.05 -1.87
CA LEU A 169 -14.67 2.90 -1.08
C LEU A 169 -15.25 4.24 -0.63
N ILE A 170 -14.39 5.15 -0.14
CA ILE A 170 -14.82 6.51 0.25
C ILE A 170 -15.32 7.28 -0.97
N LEU A 171 -14.63 7.15 -2.11
CA LEU A 171 -14.99 7.82 -3.34
C LEU A 171 -16.32 7.30 -3.91
N LEU A 172 -16.57 5.99 -3.83
CA LEU A 172 -17.82 5.37 -4.25
C LEU A 172 -19.02 5.98 -3.50
N VAL A 173 -18.93 6.07 -2.16
CA VAL A 173 -19.98 6.66 -1.33
C VAL A 173 -20.15 8.15 -1.62
N THR A 174 -19.06 8.92 -1.61
CA THR A 174 -19.12 10.38 -1.81
C THR A 174 -19.55 10.74 -3.24
N ASN A 175 -19.20 9.94 -4.24
CA ASN A 175 -19.65 10.11 -5.61
C ASN A 175 -21.14 9.79 -5.77
N GLY A 176 -21.63 8.74 -5.11
CA GLY A 176 -23.07 8.43 -5.05
C GLY A 176 -23.89 9.57 -4.45
N VAL A 177 -23.45 10.11 -3.30
CA VAL A 177 -24.07 11.29 -2.68
C VAL A 177 -24.04 12.49 -3.61
N PHE A 178 -22.89 12.75 -4.24
CA PHE A 178 -22.73 13.85 -5.21
C PHE A 178 -23.65 13.69 -6.42
N PHE A 179 -23.77 12.48 -6.97
CA PHE A 179 -24.66 12.16 -8.09
C PHE A 179 -26.13 12.44 -7.72
N LEU A 180 -26.60 11.93 -6.57
CA LEU A 180 -27.97 12.11 -6.11
C LEU A 180 -28.31 13.59 -5.85
N TYR A 181 -27.34 14.37 -5.36
CA TYR A 181 -27.48 15.81 -5.21
C TYR A 181 -27.61 16.54 -6.56
N ARG A 182 -26.88 16.09 -7.59
CA ARG A 182 -26.87 16.73 -8.92
C ARG A 182 -28.06 16.37 -9.79
N ASN A 183 -28.36 15.08 -9.94
CA ASN A 183 -29.41 14.63 -10.85
C ASN A 183 -29.85 13.19 -10.56
N LYS A 184 -31.14 12.98 -10.25
CA LYS A 184 -31.72 11.65 -10.08
C LYS A 184 -32.16 10.98 -11.39
N LYS A 185 -32.33 11.74 -12.47
CA LYS A 185 -32.90 11.22 -13.75
C LYS A 185 -31.94 10.31 -14.53
N SER A 186 -30.64 10.38 -14.28
CA SER A 186 -29.62 9.55 -14.96
C SER A 186 -29.23 8.30 -14.16
N PHE A 187 -30.05 7.86 -13.21
CA PHE A 187 -29.69 6.83 -12.23
C PHE A 187 -29.39 5.47 -12.88
N SER A 188 -30.15 5.07 -13.91
CA SER A 188 -29.89 3.82 -14.64
C SER A 188 -28.51 3.81 -15.32
N LEU A 189 -28.08 4.93 -15.90
CA LEU A 189 -26.76 5.05 -16.53
C LEU A 189 -25.64 5.03 -15.48
N PHE A 190 -25.88 5.65 -14.32
CA PHE A 190 -24.98 5.59 -13.18
C PHE A 190 -24.82 4.14 -12.69
N LEU A 191 -25.93 3.41 -12.50
CA LEU A 191 -25.88 1.99 -12.14
C LEU A 191 -25.17 1.14 -13.19
N LEU A 192 -25.41 1.38 -14.48
CA LEU A 192 -24.74 0.65 -15.56
C LEU A 192 -23.22 0.85 -15.51
N SER A 193 -22.72 2.06 -15.21
CA SER A 193 -21.28 2.29 -15.02
C SER A 193 -20.69 1.48 -13.87
N HIS A 194 -21.45 1.32 -12.77
CA HIS A 194 -21.05 0.54 -11.60
C HIS A 194 -21.14 -0.96 -11.84
N LEU A 195 -22.10 -1.42 -12.64
CA LEU A 195 -22.18 -2.81 -13.08
C LEU A 195 -20.96 -3.18 -13.93
N ILE A 196 -20.58 -2.32 -14.90
CA ILE A 196 -19.37 -2.53 -15.71
C ILE A 196 -18.13 -2.57 -14.81
N LEU A 197 -18.01 -1.62 -13.87
CA LEU A 197 -16.92 -1.59 -12.90
C LEU A 197 -16.83 -2.89 -12.10
N LEU A 198 -17.97 -3.39 -11.59
CA LEU A 198 -18.03 -4.64 -10.84
C LEU A 198 -17.54 -5.79 -11.70
N LEU A 199 -18.07 -5.95 -12.92
CA LEU A 199 -17.70 -7.04 -13.83
C LEU A 199 -16.19 -7.04 -14.15
N ILE A 200 -15.60 -5.89 -14.41
CA ILE A 200 -14.14 -5.77 -14.68
C ILE A 200 -13.32 -6.04 -13.41
N SER A 201 -13.86 -5.73 -12.23
CA SER A 201 -13.15 -5.90 -10.95
C SER A 201 -13.28 -7.31 -10.36
N LEU A 202 -14.26 -8.12 -10.79
CA LEU A 202 -14.53 -9.46 -10.24
C LEU A 202 -13.30 -10.39 -10.17
N PRO A 203 -12.43 -10.48 -11.19
CA PRO A 203 -11.25 -11.35 -11.13
C PRO A 203 -10.24 -10.97 -10.03
N ILE A 204 -10.24 -9.71 -9.60
CA ILE A 204 -9.36 -9.18 -8.54
C ILE A 204 -10.08 -9.17 -7.19
N LEU A 205 -11.34 -8.77 -7.18
CA LEU A 205 -12.15 -8.65 -5.97
C LEU A 205 -12.38 -10.00 -5.30
N THR A 206 -12.62 -11.06 -6.08
CA THR A 206 -12.89 -12.40 -5.56
C THR A 206 -11.72 -12.95 -4.71
N PRO A 207 -10.47 -12.97 -5.20
CA PRO A 207 -9.34 -13.41 -4.37
C PRO A 207 -9.09 -12.47 -3.18
N GLN A 208 -9.29 -11.14 -3.31
CA GLN A 208 -9.15 -10.19 -2.20
C GLN A 208 -10.13 -10.48 -1.04
N LEU A 209 -11.42 -10.69 -1.34
CA LEU A 209 -12.44 -10.98 -0.32
C LEU A 209 -12.13 -12.27 0.43
N ARG A 210 -11.64 -13.29 -0.26
CA ARG A 210 -11.28 -14.59 0.35
C ARG A 210 -10.04 -14.51 1.23
N TRP A 211 -9.09 -13.64 0.88
CA TRP A 211 -7.89 -13.47 1.69
C TRP A 211 -8.13 -12.60 2.93
N GLN A 212 -9.17 -11.76 2.93
CA GLN A 212 -9.47 -10.81 4.01
C GLN A 212 -9.44 -11.45 5.41
N GLU A 213 -10.14 -12.58 5.60
CA GLU A 213 -10.22 -13.32 6.87
C GLU A 213 -8.91 -14.02 7.26
N LEU A 214 -7.97 -14.13 6.31
CA LEU A 214 -6.66 -14.76 6.50
C LEU A 214 -5.56 -13.72 6.71
N THR A 215 -5.91 -12.44 6.85
CA THR A 215 -4.94 -11.35 7.05
C THR A 215 -4.87 -10.89 8.50
N THR A 216 -3.74 -10.30 8.87
CA THR A 216 -3.57 -9.61 10.16
C THR A 216 -4.53 -8.43 10.37
N ARG A 217 -5.26 -7.99 9.33
CA ARG A 217 -6.20 -6.87 9.41
C ARG A 217 -7.30 -7.10 10.44
N GLU A 218 -7.72 -8.35 10.62
CA GLU A 218 -8.75 -8.74 11.58
C GLU A 218 -8.36 -8.41 13.03
N PHE A 219 -7.07 -8.41 13.37
CA PHE A 219 -6.59 -8.08 14.72
C PHE A 219 -6.91 -6.65 15.15
N LEU A 220 -7.13 -5.74 14.20
CA LEU A 220 -7.59 -4.37 14.52
C LEU A 220 -8.95 -4.37 15.21
N LEU A 221 -9.82 -5.36 14.95
CA LEU A 221 -11.13 -5.44 15.60
C LEU A 221 -11.02 -5.78 17.09
N GLN A 222 -9.99 -6.52 17.48
CA GLN A 222 -9.74 -6.93 18.87
C GLN A 222 -8.90 -5.90 19.62
N SER A 223 -7.86 -5.37 18.97
CA SER A 223 -6.95 -4.36 19.50
C SER A 223 -6.81 -3.20 18.51
N PRO A 224 -7.75 -2.24 18.52
CA PRO A 224 -7.76 -1.14 17.57
C PRO A 224 -6.49 -0.29 17.64
N GLU A 225 -5.78 -0.21 16.52
CA GLU A 225 -4.69 0.74 16.31
C GLU A 225 -5.04 1.73 15.20
N THR A 226 -6.00 2.62 15.48
CA THR A 226 -6.39 3.66 14.52
C THR A 226 -5.52 4.91 14.64
N TYR A 227 -5.23 5.53 13.49
CA TYR A 227 -4.38 6.69 13.34
C TYR A 227 -5.13 7.80 12.58
N PRO A 228 -4.71 9.06 12.74
CA PRO A 228 -3.79 9.51 13.77
C PRO A 228 -4.44 9.54 15.15
N VAL A 229 -3.63 9.41 16.19
CA VAL A 229 -4.05 9.67 17.57
C VAL A 229 -4.02 11.18 17.79
N TRP A 230 -5.19 11.79 17.96
CA TRP A 230 -5.32 13.21 18.26
C TRP A 230 -5.17 13.46 19.77
N ASN A 231 -4.30 14.39 20.16
CA ASN A 231 -4.12 14.80 21.56
C ASN A 231 -5.23 15.77 22.04
N GLY A 232 -6.20 16.06 21.17
CA GLY A 232 -7.40 16.84 21.50
C GLY A 232 -7.99 17.55 20.28
N LYS A 233 -9.23 18.04 20.43
CA LYS A 233 -9.95 18.78 19.36
C LYS A 233 -9.20 20.03 18.88
N ARG A 234 -8.42 20.66 19.76
CA ARG A 234 -7.59 21.84 19.43
C ARG A 234 -6.47 21.48 18.43
N GLU A 235 -5.85 20.30 18.57
CA GLU A 235 -4.82 19.85 17.62
C GLU A 235 -5.43 19.59 16.24
N PHE A 236 -6.60 18.94 16.19
CA PHE A 236 -7.32 18.72 14.95
C PHE A 236 -7.63 20.04 14.23
N ILE A 237 -8.25 21.00 14.94
CA ILE A 237 -8.60 22.31 14.36
C ILE A 237 -7.34 23.06 13.93
N LYS A 238 -6.26 23.04 14.73
CA LYS A 238 -4.98 23.66 14.36
C LYS A 238 -4.46 23.08 13.04
N ASN A 239 -4.53 21.76 12.87
CA ASN A 239 -3.99 21.08 11.69
C ASN A 239 -4.81 21.31 10.41
N ILE A 240 -6.01 21.90 10.50
CA ILE A 240 -6.76 22.40 9.33
C ILE A 240 -6.07 23.62 8.70
N PHE A 241 -5.39 24.44 9.52
CA PHE A 241 -4.79 25.71 9.08
C PHE A 241 -3.27 25.67 9.03
N ILE A 242 -2.64 24.91 9.93
CA ILE A 242 -1.19 24.85 10.10
C ILE A 242 -0.72 23.44 9.80
N ALA A 243 0.25 23.33 8.90
CA ALA A 243 0.84 22.04 8.54
C ALA A 243 1.56 21.38 9.72
N THR A 244 1.56 20.05 9.74
CA THR A 244 2.36 19.22 10.66
C THR A 244 3.26 18.27 9.86
N ARG A 245 4.38 17.84 10.48
CA ARG A 245 5.33 16.88 9.90
C ARG A 245 4.88 15.42 10.04
N ASP A 246 3.83 15.18 10.83
CA ASP A 246 3.13 13.90 10.83
C ASP A 246 2.23 13.85 9.59
N THR A 247 2.65 13.05 8.61
CA THR A 247 2.00 12.92 7.30
C THR A 247 0.56 12.42 7.39
N GLU A 248 0.22 11.67 8.44
CA GLU A 248 -1.14 11.17 8.65
C GLU A 248 -2.02 12.19 9.37
N LYS A 249 -1.46 13.05 10.23
CA LYS A 249 -2.17 14.18 10.84
C LYS A 249 -2.33 15.40 9.94
N ASN A 250 -1.57 15.48 8.85
CA ASN A 250 -1.59 16.66 8.02
C ASN A 250 -2.89 16.72 7.18
N ILE A 251 -3.75 17.66 7.55
CA ILE A 251 -5.06 17.92 6.93
C ILE A 251 -5.22 19.39 6.51
N THR A 252 -4.11 20.13 6.42
CA THR A 252 -4.15 21.58 6.20
C THR A 252 -4.60 21.96 4.79
N PHE A 253 -5.37 23.05 4.70
CA PHE A 253 -5.71 23.69 3.43
C PHE A 253 -4.74 24.81 3.03
N GLY A 254 -3.92 25.34 3.94
CA GLY A 254 -3.31 26.66 3.78
C GLY A 254 -4.31 27.80 4.04
N ILE A 255 -3.81 28.91 4.58
CA ILE A 255 -4.59 30.07 5.01
C ILE A 255 -5.19 30.79 3.79
N VAL A 256 -4.43 30.98 2.71
CA VAL A 256 -4.88 31.74 1.55
C VAL A 256 -6.01 30.98 0.83
N VAL A 257 -5.83 29.68 0.62
CA VAL A 257 -6.85 28.83 -0.02
C VAL A 257 -8.09 28.72 0.86
N PHE A 258 -7.92 28.63 2.18
CA PHE A 258 -9.05 28.68 3.11
C PHE A 258 -9.85 29.98 2.97
N ILE A 259 -9.20 31.15 2.94
CA ILE A 259 -9.87 32.45 2.75
C ILE A 259 -10.64 32.49 1.43
N LEU A 260 -10.03 32.05 0.34
CA LEU A 260 -10.70 31.97 -0.96
C LEU A 260 -11.90 31.04 -0.92
N ALA A 261 -11.78 29.88 -0.27
CA ALA A 261 -12.87 28.93 -0.10
C ALA A 261 -14.01 29.50 0.75
N THR A 262 -13.71 30.23 1.83
CA THR A 262 -14.71 30.94 2.63
C THR A 262 -15.45 31.98 1.80
N LEU A 263 -14.75 32.75 0.97
CA LEU A 263 -15.39 33.72 0.06
C LEU A 263 -16.30 33.02 -0.96
N GLY A 264 -15.84 31.92 -1.56
CA GLY A 264 -16.66 31.10 -2.46
C GLY A 264 -17.88 30.47 -1.78
N TYR A 265 -17.75 30.08 -0.51
CA TYR A 265 -18.86 29.61 0.31
C TYR A 265 -19.89 30.71 0.55
N ILE A 266 -19.46 31.91 0.97
CA ILE A 266 -20.34 33.07 1.20
C ILE A 266 -21.13 33.43 -0.06
N LYS A 267 -20.49 33.34 -1.24
CA LYS A 267 -21.12 33.62 -2.54
C LYS A 267 -21.90 32.45 -3.14
N SER A 268 -21.94 31.30 -2.48
CA SER A 268 -22.75 30.16 -2.92
C SER A 268 -24.22 30.31 -2.51
N THR A 269 -25.10 29.57 -3.19
CA THR A 269 -26.52 29.52 -2.87
C THR A 269 -26.75 28.92 -1.48
N THR A 270 -27.85 29.27 -0.82
CA THR A 270 -28.23 28.74 0.51
C THR A 270 -28.26 27.22 0.53
N LYS A 271 -28.83 26.61 -0.52
CA LYS A 271 -28.83 25.15 -0.71
C LYS A 271 -27.41 24.58 -0.65
N ASN A 272 -26.47 25.14 -1.43
CA ASN A 272 -25.10 24.66 -1.48
C ASN A 272 -24.36 24.86 -0.16
N LYS A 273 -24.63 25.97 0.53
CA LYS A 273 -24.08 26.25 1.86
C LYS A 273 -24.43 25.16 2.87
N ILE A 274 -25.70 24.72 2.88
CA ILE A 274 -26.19 23.66 3.76
C ILE A 274 -25.49 22.32 3.45
N TYR A 275 -25.44 21.92 2.18
CA TYR A 275 -24.78 20.65 1.80
C TYR A 275 -23.29 20.66 2.12
N VAL A 276 -22.58 21.75 1.83
CA VAL A 276 -21.16 21.88 2.18
C VAL A 276 -20.97 21.78 3.69
N PHE A 277 -21.80 22.46 4.48
CA PHE A 277 -21.72 22.39 5.94
C PHE A 277 -21.91 20.96 6.46
N ILE A 278 -22.96 20.27 6.00
CA ILE A 278 -23.23 18.88 6.38
C ILE A 278 -22.06 17.97 5.97
N SER A 279 -21.56 18.07 4.74
CA SER A 279 -20.43 17.27 4.28
C SER A 279 -19.17 17.50 5.10
N VAL A 280 -18.82 18.76 5.38
CA VAL A 280 -17.65 19.11 6.19
C VAL A 280 -17.81 18.61 7.62
N ALA A 281 -19.00 18.75 8.22
CA ALA A 281 -19.27 18.25 9.57
C ALA A 281 -19.14 16.73 9.66
N THR A 282 -19.80 15.99 8.77
CA THR A 282 -19.76 14.51 8.74
C THR A 282 -18.33 14.00 8.54
N ILE A 283 -17.61 14.54 7.55
CA ILE A 283 -16.24 14.10 7.26
C ILE A 283 -15.28 14.49 8.40
N SER A 284 -15.48 15.64 9.05
CA SER A 284 -14.66 16.03 10.20
C SER A 284 -14.85 15.08 11.38
N ILE A 285 -16.06 14.60 11.63
CA ILE A 285 -16.33 13.58 12.66
C ILE A 285 -15.59 12.28 12.34
N LEU A 286 -15.62 11.84 11.08
CA LEU A 286 -14.86 10.66 10.64
C LEU A 286 -13.35 10.88 10.84
N ALA A 287 -12.81 12.01 10.39
CA ALA A 287 -11.38 12.31 10.48
C ALA A 287 -10.87 12.54 11.92
N LEU A 288 -11.74 12.95 12.85
CA LEU A 288 -11.43 13.10 14.27
C LEU A 288 -11.09 11.78 14.97
N ASN A 289 -11.33 10.62 14.33
CA ASN A 289 -10.98 9.30 14.86
C ASN A 289 -11.62 8.99 16.22
N ILE A 290 -12.88 9.39 16.42
CA ILE A 290 -13.63 9.18 17.68
C ILE A 290 -14.65 8.04 17.58
N LEU A 291 -14.77 7.40 16.42
CA LEU A 291 -15.74 6.35 16.16
C LEU A 291 -15.13 4.97 16.42
N THR A 292 -15.97 4.04 16.89
CA THR A 292 -15.57 2.68 17.30
C THR A 292 -16.27 1.59 16.51
N PHE A 293 -16.86 1.90 15.35
CA PHE A 293 -17.49 0.89 14.49
C PHE A 293 -16.43 0.00 13.83
N ASP A 294 -16.68 -1.31 13.75
CA ASP A 294 -15.76 -2.29 13.17
C ASP A 294 -15.27 -1.91 11.78
N TRP A 295 -16.19 -1.55 10.87
CA TRP A 295 -15.84 -1.13 9.52
C TRP A 295 -14.93 0.11 9.55
N PHE A 296 -15.12 1.04 10.48
CA PHE A 296 -14.30 2.25 10.60
C PHE A 296 -12.92 1.93 11.17
N ILE A 297 -12.84 1.03 12.15
CA ILE A 297 -11.58 0.54 12.72
C ILE A 297 -10.71 -0.13 11.65
N LEU A 298 -11.32 -0.93 10.76
CA LEU A 298 -10.61 -1.60 9.67
C LEU A 298 -9.97 -0.63 8.66
N PHE A 299 -10.50 0.59 8.49
CA PHE A 299 -9.85 1.63 7.68
C PHE A 299 -8.51 2.07 8.24
N ARG A 300 -8.29 1.90 9.55
CA ARG A 300 -7.08 2.25 10.32
C ARG A 300 -6.71 3.72 10.32
N VAL A 301 -6.76 4.43 9.19
CA VAL A 301 -6.33 5.83 9.06
C VAL A 301 -7.52 6.74 8.76
N SER A 302 -8.01 7.45 9.78
CA SER A 302 -9.22 8.26 9.70
C SER A 302 -9.09 9.47 8.77
N THR A 303 -7.89 10.05 8.63
CA THR A 303 -7.68 11.22 7.76
C THR A 303 -7.74 10.88 6.28
N ARG A 304 -7.86 9.60 5.91
CA ARG A 304 -8.18 9.18 4.53
C ARG A 304 -9.55 9.69 4.08
N PHE A 305 -10.48 9.94 5.01
CA PHE A 305 -11.77 10.57 4.72
C PHE A 305 -11.66 12.04 4.31
N TRP A 306 -10.50 12.69 4.41
CA TRP A 306 -10.36 14.15 4.25
C TRP A 306 -10.38 14.65 2.80
N PHE A 307 -10.05 13.82 1.81
CA PHE A 307 -9.97 14.25 0.41
C PHE A 307 -11.26 14.86 -0.18
N PRO A 308 -12.49 14.42 0.16
CA PRO A 308 -13.69 15.03 -0.38
C PRO A 308 -13.85 16.47 0.11
N ILE A 309 -13.42 16.79 1.35
CA ILE A 309 -13.36 18.18 1.80
C ILE A 309 -12.33 18.95 0.96
N ILE A 310 -11.17 18.36 0.64
CA ILE A 310 -10.20 19.03 -0.24
C ILE A 310 -10.82 19.36 -1.61
N ILE A 311 -11.57 18.44 -2.23
CA ILE A 311 -12.27 18.71 -3.50
C ILE A 311 -13.29 19.85 -3.35
N ILE A 312 -14.08 19.85 -2.28
CA ILE A 312 -15.05 20.92 -1.98
C ILE A 312 -14.33 22.26 -1.79
N THR A 313 -13.26 22.28 -0.99
CA THR A 313 -12.44 23.47 -0.72
C THR A 313 -11.84 24.02 -2.01
N MET A 314 -11.29 23.18 -2.90
CA MET A 314 -10.74 23.61 -4.19
C MET A 314 -11.82 24.22 -5.09
N TYR A 315 -13.00 23.60 -5.15
CA TYR A 315 -14.14 24.15 -5.90
C TYR A 315 -14.61 25.51 -5.35
N LEU A 316 -14.69 25.65 -4.03
CA LEU A 316 -15.07 26.92 -3.39
C LEU A 316 -13.98 27.98 -3.56
N ALA A 317 -12.71 27.62 -3.42
CA ALA A 317 -11.59 28.52 -3.65
C ALA A 317 -11.60 29.06 -5.09
N ALA A 318 -11.91 28.20 -6.07
CA ALA A 318 -12.11 28.62 -7.45
C ALA A 318 -13.21 29.68 -7.58
N LYS A 319 -14.38 29.47 -6.95
CA LYS A 319 -15.46 30.48 -6.95
C LYS A 319 -15.06 31.78 -6.28
N GLY A 320 -14.36 31.71 -5.15
CA GLY A 320 -13.87 32.89 -4.44
C GLY A 320 -12.89 33.69 -5.32
N LEU A 321 -11.97 33.00 -5.97
CA LEU A 321 -10.98 33.61 -6.85
C LEU A 321 -11.62 34.21 -8.12
N ASP A 322 -12.60 33.53 -8.73
CA ASP A 322 -13.38 34.07 -9.85
C ASP A 322 -14.14 35.34 -9.44
N TYR A 323 -14.75 35.35 -8.26
CA TYR A 323 -15.43 36.53 -7.74
C TYR A 323 -14.46 37.71 -7.55
N LEU A 324 -13.30 37.51 -6.93
CA LEU A 324 -12.29 38.57 -6.79
C LEU A 324 -11.78 39.06 -8.15
N THR A 325 -11.52 38.14 -9.07
CA THR A 325 -11.04 38.45 -10.42
C THR A 325 -12.07 39.27 -11.21
N SER A 326 -13.36 39.03 -11.00
CA SER A 326 -14.44 39.84 -11.59
C SER A 326 -14.45 41.29 -11.10
N LYS A 327 -13.91 41.56 -9.90
CA LYS A 327 -13.78 42.91 -9.34
C LYS A 327 -12.48 43.58 -9.76
N ASN A 328 -11.38 42.83 -9.76
CA ASN A 328 -10.09 43.30 -10.21
C ASN A 328 -9.24 42.15 -10.76
N LYS A 329 -8.93 42.20 -12.07
CA LYS A 329 -8.17 41.16 -12.77
C LYS A 329 -6.78 40.92 -12.17
N LYS A 330 -6.17 41.91 -11.51
CA LYS A 330 -4.85 41.76 -10.85
C LYS A 330 -4.91 40.79 -9.65
N LEU A 331 -6.06 40.68 -8.99
CA LEU A 331 -6.23 39.82 -7.81
C LEU A 331 -6.08 38.33 -8.14
N LEU A 332 -6.32 37.93 -9.39
CA LEU A 332 -6.06 36.58 -9.86
C LEU A 332 -4.60 36.18 -9.64
N LEU A 333 -3.66 37.03 -10.09
CA LEU A 333 -2.23 36.77 -9.97
C LEU A 333 -1.77 36.89 -8.52
N VAL A 334 -2.26 37.89 -7.78
CA VAL A 334 -1.89 38.10 -6.36
C VAL A 334 -2.28 36.87 -5.53
N PHE A 335 -3.55 36.48 -5.53
CA PHE A 335 -4.00 35.34 -4.73
C PHE A 335 -3.49 34.01 -5.26
N GLY A 336 -3.35 33.86 -6.59
CA GLY A 336 -2.75 32.67 -7.19
C GLY A 336 -1.29 32.45 -6.77
N LEU A 337 -0.47 33.51 -6.82
CA LEU A 337 0.94 33.44 -6.38
C LEU A 337 1.06 33.25 -4.87
N LEU A 338 0.25 33.95 -4.07
CA LEU A 338 0.26 33.76 -2.61
C LEU A 338 -0.10 32.33 -2.22
N SER A 339 -1.15 31.75 -2.81
CA SER A 339 -1.50 30.34 -2.57
C SER A 339 -0.40 29.38 -3.02
N LEU A 340 0.24 29.64 -4.17
CA LEU A 340 1.31 28.79 -4.67
C LEU A 340 2.54 28.84 -3.77
N ILE A 341 2.97 30.04 -3.37
CA ILE A 341 4.09 30.23 -2.44
C ILE A 341 3.79 29.54 -1.12
N GLU A 342 2.59 29.73 -0.56
CA GLU A 342 2.18 29.07 0.67
C GLU A 342 2.26 27.53 0.55
N TYR A 343 1.74 26.95 -0.53
CA TYR A 343 1.78 25.50 -0.74
C TYR A 343 3.20 24.97 -0.90
N LEU A 344 4.08 25.70 -1.60
CA LEU A 344 5.49 25.33 -1.73
C LEU A 344 6.23 25.43 -0.40
N LEU A 345 5.92 26.43 0.44
CA LEU A 345 6.48 26.56 1.79
C LEU A 345 5.99 25.44 2.71
N ILE A 346 4.70 25.08 2.66
CA ILE A 346 4.15 23.94 3.39
C ILE A 346 4.80 22.64 2.90
N GLY A 347 4.92 22.43 1.60
CA GLY A 347 5.60 21.29 1.01
C GLY A 347 7.05 21.17 1.47
N LYS A 348 7.81 22.28 1.40
CA LYS A 348 9.17 22.37 1.94
C LYS A 348 9.21 22.03 3.43
N TYR A 349 8.24 22.50 4.23
CA TYR A 349 8.17 22.19 5.66
C TYR A 349 7.92 20.70 5.93
N ILE A 350 7.00 20.06 5.21
CA ILE A 350 6.75 18.61 5.32
C ILE A 350 8.03 17.83 5.01
N PHE A 351 8.67 18.17 3.89
CA PHE A 351 9.87 17.51 3.41
C PHE A 351 11.16 17.87 4.17
N SER A 352 11.16 18.98 4.92
CA SER A 352 12.25 19.34 5.83
C SER A 352 12.38 18.39 7.02
N LYS A 353 11.43 17.44 7.19
CA LYS A 353 11.61 16.32 8.09
C LYS A 353 12.95 15.65 7.75
N PRO A 354 13.88 15.53 8.71
CA PRO A 354 15.19 14.98 8.42
C PRO A 354 15.02 13.56 7.92
N ILE A 355 15.74 13.24 6.83
CA ILE A 355 15.93 11.86 6.42
C ILE A 355 16.62 11.19 7.61
N LYS A 356 15.93 10.26 8.27
CA LYS A 356 16.58 9.45 9.29
C LYS A 356 17.73 8.72 8.59
N LEU A 357 18.95 8.88 9.08
CA LEU A 357 20.10 8.11 8.60
C LEU A 357 19.68 6.64 8.61
N VAL A 358 19.58 6.09 7.41
CA VAL A 358 19.23 4.69 7.22
C VAL A 358 20.50 3.93 7.54
N GLU A 359 20.45 3.04 8.52
CA GLU A 359 21.46 1.98 8.59
C GLU A 359 21.32 1.19 7.29
N SER A 360 22.24 1.47 6.35
CA SER A 360 22.36 0.70 5.13
C SER A 360 22.66 -0.73 5.53
N THR A 361 22.11 -1.71 4.80
CA THR A 361 22.53 -3.09 4.99
C THR A 361 24.06 -3.15 4.84
N PRO A 362 24.79 -3.64 5.85
CA PRO A 362 26.24 -3.80 5.77
C PRO A 362 26.65 -4.53 4.48
N PRO A 363 27.48 -3.93 3.61
CA PRO A 363 27.84 -4.56 2.33
C PRO A 363 28.50 -5.92 2.50
N GLY A 364 29.28 -6.10 3.57
CA GLY A 364 29.91 -7.39 3.88
C GLY A 364 28.91 -8.51 4.20
N ILE A 365 27.75 -8.17 4.80
CA ILE A 365 26.67 -9.14 5.04
C ILE A 365 26.10 -9.62 3.70
N ILE A 366 25.80 -8.69 2.78
CA ILE A 366 25.30 -9.04 1.45
C ILE A 366 26.31 -9.95 0.73
N ALA A 367 27.59 -9.55 0.70
CA ALA A 367 28.65 -10.32 0.07
C ALA A 367 28.71 -11.76 0.62
N PHE A 368 28.71 -11.91 1.94
CA PHE A 368 28.70 -13.22 2.60
C PHE A 368 27.49 -14.08 2.20
N LEU A 369 26.28 -13.50 2.21
CA LEU A 369 25.07 -14.25 1.87
C LEU A 369 25.06 -14.67 0.40
N THR A 370 25.52 -13.82 -0.51
CA THR A 370 25.54 -14.12 -1.94
C THR A 370 26.59 -15.15 -2.37
N GLU A 371 27.56 -15.48 -1.51
CA GLU A 371 28.52 -16.58 -1.74
C GLU A 371 27.85 -17.96 -1.65
N ASP A 372 26.77 -18.06 -0.87
CA ASP A 372 26.04 -19.30 -0.66
C ASP A 372 24.91 -19.46 -1.69
N VAL A 373 25.03 -20.50 -2.53
CA VAL A 373 24.11 -20.78 -3.63
C VAL A 373 22.93 -21.70 -3.24
N ASP A 374 22.84 -22.11 -1.97
CA ASP A 374 21.71 -22.91 -1.49
C ASP A 374 20.39 -22.11 -1.49
N ILE A 375 19.26 -22.83 -1.45
CA ILE A 375 17.93 -22.22 -1.26
C ILE A 375 17.66 -22.16 0.24
N TYR A 376 17.85 -20.99 0.84
CA TYR A 376 17.67 -20.75 2.27
C TYR A 376 17.00 -19.41 2.54
N ARG A 377 16.61 -19.19 3.80
CA ARG A 377 16.19 -17.88 4.29
C ARG A 377 17.15 -17.34 5.34
N VAL A 378 17.17 -16.03 5.46
CA VAL A 378 17.90 -15.29 6.49
C VAL A 378 16.91 -14.76 7.50
N PHE A 379 17.29 -14.78 8.77
CA PHE A 379 16.57 -14.07 9.82
C PHE A 379 17.48 -13.02 10.47
N CYS A 380 17.30 -11.74 10.11
CA CYS A 380 17.94 -10.66 10.86
C CYS A 380 17.07 -10.18 12.03
N LEU A 381 17.59 -10.35 13.25
CA LEU A 381 16.84 -10.13 14.49
C LEU A 381 16.36 -8.69 14.69
N THR A 382 17.08 -7.72 14.12
CA THR A 382 16.76 -6.29 14.22
C THR A 382 16.42 -5.66 12.87
N LYS A 383 16.08 -6.46 11.85
CA LYS A 383 15.83 -5.98 10.47
C LYS A 383 17.01 -5.18 9.89
N CYS A 384 18.22 -5.65 10.15
CA CYS A 384 19.48 -5.08 9.66
C CYS A 384 19.67 -5.22 8.14
N ILE A 385 18.87 -6.08 7.48
CA ILE A 385 18.80 -6.16 6.03
C ILE A 385 17.53 -5.43 5.57
N ARG A 386 17.71 -4.39 4.75
CA ARG A 386 16.57 -3.70 4.14
C ARG A 386 15.91 -4.58 3.10
N GLN A 387 14.58 -4.53 3.01
CA GLN A 387 13.84 -5.30 2.00
C GLN A 387 14.26 -4.93 0.58
N LYS A 388 14.62 -3.65 0.34
CA LYS A 388 15.20 -3.19 -0.93
C LYS A 388 16.49 -3.93 -1.28
N ASP A 389 17.43 -4.04 -0.35
CA ASP A 389 18.73 -4.68 -0.60
C ASP A 389 18.57 -6.20 -0.75
N ALA A 390 17.69 -6.81 0.05
CA ALA A 390 17.33 -8.21 -0.07
C ALA A 390 16.71 -8.55 -1.45
N ALA A 391 15.81 -7.71 -1.94
CA ALA A 391 15.20 -7.88 -3.26
C ALA A 391 16.24 -7.82 -4.39
N ILE A 392 17.16 -6.85 -4.36
CA ILE A 392 18.22 -6.69 -5.37
C ILE A 392 19.13 -7.92 -5.44
N ASN A 393 19.48 -8.48 -4.28
CA ASN A 393 20.43 -9.57 -4.16
C ASN A 393 19.76 -10.96 -4.08
N ASN A 394 18.45 -11.05 -4.31
CA ASN A 394 17.68 -12.29 -4.22
C ASN A 394 17.85 -13.04 -2.87
N ILE A 395 17.93 -12.30 -1.77
CA ILE A 395 18.00 -12.82 -0.40
C ILE A 395 16.59 -12.94 0.17
N GLU A 396 16.19 -14.14 0.57
CA GLU A 396 14.85 -14.38 1.11
C GLU A 396 14.85 -14.19 2.64
N LEU A 397 13.98 -13.31 3.13
CA LEU A 397 13.86 -12.92 4.53
C LEU A 397 12.60 -13.53 5.17
N VAL A 398 12.75 -13.85 6.45
CA VAL A 398 11.69 -14.39 7.32
C VAL A 398 10.93 -13.25 7.98
N GLU A 399 11.66 -12.21 8.34
CA GLU A 399 11.20 -10.91 8.82
C GLU A 399 10.77 -10.00 7.66
N GLY A 400 10.19 -8.85 7.99
CA GLY A 400 9.86 -7.86 6.98
C GLY A 400 8.96 -6.71 7.45
N TYR A 401 8.58 -5.86 6.50
CA TYR A 401 7.63 -4.77 6.64
C TYR A 401 6.51 -4.88 5.59
N GLY A 402 5.27 -4.83 6.05
CA GLY A 402 4.08 -5.04 5.23
C GLY A 402 2.81 -4.70 5.99
N THR A 403 1.92 -3.95 5.34
CA THR A 403 0.64 -3.48 5.89
C THR A 403 -0.47 -4.53 5.95
N LEU A 404 -0.31 -5.63 5.20
CA LEU A 404 -1.11 -6.84 5.28
C LEU A 404 -0.16 -8.04 5.29
N GLN A 405 -0.39 -8.96 6.22
CA GLN A 405 0.42 -10.16 6.40
C GLN A 405 -0.52 -11.36 6.59
N GLN A 406 -0.06 -12.56 6.29
CA GLN A 406 -0.84 -13.78 6.53
C GLN A 406 -0.95 -14.03 8.04
N LYS A 407 -2.19 -14.23 8.52
CA LYS A 407 -2.51 -14.36 9.94
C LYS A 407 -1.78 -15.54 10.59
N ASN A 408 -1.83 -16.71 9.94
CA ASN A 408 -1.18 -17.94 10.42
C ASN A 408 0.34 -17.75 10.61
N TYR A 409 1.01 -17.14 9.63
CA TYR A 409 2.45 -16.87 9.71
C TYR A 409 2.79 -15.82 10.76
N PHE A 410 2.01 -14.74 10.83
CA PHE A 410 2.21 -13.70 11.84
C PHE A 410 2.15 -14.28 13.25
N GLU A 411 1.14 -15.11 13.54
CA GLU A 411 1.01 -15.78 14.83
C GLU A 411 2.18 -16.75 15.08
N TYR A 412 2.54 -17.57 14.10
CA TYR A 412 3.62 -18.54 14.26
C TYR A 412 5.01 -17.88 14.36
N SER A 413 5.20 -16.70 13.78
CA SER A 413 6.49 -16.00 13.82
C SER A 413 6.94 -15.62 15.24
N GLN A 414 6.04 -15.63 16.24
CA GLN A 414 6.41 -15.59 17.66
C GLN A 414 7.32 -16.75 18.06
N GLN A 415 7.08 -17.96 17.53
CA GLN A 415 7.92 -19.14 17.77
C GLN A 415 9.28 -19.04 17.06
N ILE A 416 9.30 -18.51 15.83
CA ILE A 416 10.53 -18.30 15.07
C ILE A 416 11.44 -17.29 15.80
N THR A 417 10.85 -16.19 16.24
CA THR A 417 11.56 -15.08 16.91
C THR A 417 11.84 -15.37 18.38
N GLN A 418 11.12 -16.30 18.99
CA GLN A 418 11.05 -16.49 20.45
C GLN A 418 10.69 -15.18 21.17
N GLY A 419 9.74 -14.43 20.57
CA GLY A 419 9.21 -13.17 21.07
C GLY A 419 7.70 -13.23 21.27
N TYR A 420 7.14 -12.25 21.98
CA TYR A 420 5.70 -12.21 22.27
C TYR A 420 5.11 -10.82 22.06
N TRP A 421 3.95 -10.75 21.42
CA TRP A 421 3.26 -9.49 21.10
C TRP A 421 1.74 -9.63 21.04
N ASP A 422 1.19 -10.58 21.83
CA ASP A 422 -0.25 -10.76 22.09
C ASP A 422 -1.18 -10.61 20.87
N LYS A 423 -0.78 -11.16 19.71
CA LYS A 423 -1.53 -11.08 18.44
C LYS A 423 -1.95 -9.66 18.03
N LYS A 424 -1.27 -8.63 18.53
CA LYS A 424 -1.56 -7.24 18.21
C LYS A 424 -1.15 -6.95 16.77
N TYR A 425 -1.99 -6.21 16.04
CA TYR A 425 -1.67 -5.78 14.68
C TYR A 425 -0.32 -5.05 14.65
N SER A 426 0.54 -5.43 13.70
CA SER A 426 1.83 -4.80 13.48
C SER A 426 2.13 -4.70 11.99
N LEU A 427 2.84 -3.64 11.61
CA LEU A 427 3.35 -3.45 10.26
C LEU A 427 4.64 -4.22 9.97
N SER A 428 5.25 -4.82 10.98
CA SER A 428 6.45 -5.63 10.80
C SER A 428 6.42 -6.91 11.62
N ILE A 429 7.20 -7.88 11.14
CA ILE A 429 7.59 -9.08 11.88
C ILE A 429 9.11 -9.00 12.04
N PRO A 430 9.67 -9.07 13.26
CA PRO A 430 8.98 -8.82 14.53
C PRO A 430 8.38 -7.39 14.59
N PRO A 431 7.43 -7.11 15.49
CA PRO A 431 6.90 -5.75 15.66
C PRO A 431 7.95 -4.73 16.05
N PHE A 432 7.74 -3.47 15.64
CA PHE A 432 8.74 -2.41 15.81
C PHE A 432 9.17 -2.16 17.26
N GLN A 433 8.23 -2.27 18.20
CA GLN A 433 8.50 -2.02 19.61
C GLN A 433 9.29 -3.17 20.24
N ASN A 434 9.02 -4.41 19.85
CA ASN A 434 9.66 -5.59 20.43
C ASN A 434 11.17 -5.59 20.19
N TYR A 435 11.64 -5.44 18.94
CA TYR A 435 13.07 -5.54 18.67
C TYR A 435 13.90 -4.38 19.26
N LEU A 436 13.26 -3.26 19.63
CA LEU A 436 13.91 -2.13 20.31
C LEU A 436 14.13 -2.39 21.81
N HIS A 437 13.35 -3.30 22.41
CA HIS A 437 13.32 -3.52 23.86
C HIS A 437 13.64 -4.96 24.27
N GLU A 438 13.62 -5.91 23.33
CA GLU A 438 13.82 -7.33 23.58
C GLU A 438 15.02 -7.86 22.77
N LYS A 439 15.83 -8.72 23.41
CA LYS A 439 16.86 -9.50 22.73
C LYS A 439 16.30 -10.89 22.42
N PHE A 440 15.83 -11.08 21.20
CA PHE A 440 15.36 -12.37 20.69
C PHE A 440 16.43 -13.46 20.84
N LYS A 441 15.98 -14.66 21.24
CA LYS A 441 16.80 -15.86 21.42
C LYS A 441 16.24 -17.00 20.57
N PRO A 442 16.38 -16.93 19.24
CA PRO A 442 15.73 -17.87 18.32
C PRO A 442 16.08 -19.33 18.64
N TYR A 443 15.14 -20.23 18.36
CA TYR A 443 15.25 -21.66 18.67
C TYR A 443 15.53 -22.48 17.39
N PRO A 444 16.73 -23.06 17.23
CA PRO A 444 17.18 -23.63 15.94
C PRO A 444 16.27 -24.68 15.30
N PRO A 445 15.62 -25.60 16.04
CA PRO A 445 14.66 -26.53 15.44
C PRO A 445 13.50 -25.83 14.72
N VAL A 446 12.91 -24.79 15.32
CA VAL A 446 11.84 -24.01 14.68
C VAL A 446 12.36 -23.22 13.47
N LEU A 447 13.60 -22.74 13.54
CA LEU A 447 14.25 -22.06 12.41
C LEU A 447 14.42 -22.99 11.20
N ALA A 448 14.74 -24.26 11.45
CA ALA A 448 14.92 -25.26 10.39
C ALA A 448 13.63 -25.56 9.62
N GLU A 449 12.45 -25.50 10.28
CA GLU A 449 11.13 -25.69 9.65
C GLU A 449 10.81 -24.63 8.57
N TYR A 450 11.48 -23.48 8.62
CA TYR A 450 11.36 -22.40 7.64
C TYR A 450 12.62 -22.23 6.78
N ARG A 451 13.47 -23.26 6.70
CA ARG A 451 14.74 -23.29 5.96
C ARG A 451 15.65 -22.09 6.25
N ILE A 452 15.66 -21.66 7.51
CA ILE A 452 16.49 -20.55 7.97
C ILE A 452 17.90 -21.08 8.22
N LYS A 453 18.84 -20.68 7.37
CA LYS A 453 20.24 -21.10 7.46
C LYS A 453 21.08 -20.10 8.24
N TYR A 454 20.87 -18.80 8.02
CA TYR A 454 21.65 -17.75 8.68
C TYR A 454 20.78 -16.87 9.59
N ILE A 455 21.32 -16.59 10.78
CA ILE A 455 20.77 -15.65 11.74
C ILE A 455 21.77 -14.53 11.92
N ILE A 456 21.30 -13.29 11.79
CA ILE A 456 22.15 -12.10 11.92
C ILE A 456 21.72 -11.32 13.16
N SER A 457 22.68 -11.08 14.06
CA SER A 457 22.40 -10.53 15.37
C SER A 457 23.40 -9.44 15.76
N PRO A 458 22.94 -8.27 16.26
CA PRO A 458 23.84 -7.24 16.80
C PRO A 458 24.35 -7.56 18.22
N TYR A 459 24.04 -8.74 18.74
CA TYR A 459 24.48 -9.20 20.05
C TYR A 459 24.77 -10.70 20.02
N LYS A 460 25.64 -11.15 20.91
CA LYS A 460 26.01 -12.55 21.02
C LYS A 460 24.82 -13.42 21.40
N ILE A 461 24.66 -14.53 20.67
CA ILE A 461 23.68 -15.58 20.95
C ILE A 461 24.44 -16.82 21.42
N SER A 462 24.07 -17.34 22.58
CA SER A 462 24.57 -18.61 23.11
C SER A 462 23.44 -19.62 23.10
N ARG A 463 23.43 -20.51 22.11
CA ARG A 463 22.45 -21.59 21.93
C ARG A 463 23.10 -22.78 21.23
N ASP A 464 22.74 -23.98 21.65
CA ASP A 464 23.14 -25.20 20.96
C ASP A 464 22.63 -25.19 19.51
N ASN A 465 23.38 -25.79 18.60
CA ASN A 465 23.09 -25.82 17.15
C ASN A 465 23.12 -24.48 16.41
N LEU A 466 23.60 -23.40 17.04
CA LEU A 466 24.00 -22.16 16.35
C LEU A 466 25.51 -22.01 16.39
N LYS A 467 26.14 -21.97 15.22
CA LYS A 467 27.59 -21.78 15.08
C LYS A 467 27.87 -20.38 14.57
N LEU A 468 28.67 -19.60 15.31
CA LEU A 468 29.19 -18.33 14.80
C LEU A 468 30.11 -18.62 13.60
N VAL A 469 29.78 -18.08 12.42
CA VAL A 469 30.56 -18.29 11.19
C VAL A 469 31.33 -17.06 10.77
N LYS A 470 30.82 -15.86 11.06
CA LYS A 470 31.48 -14.59 10.70
C LYS A 470 30.97 -13.46 11.58
N THR A 471 31.82 -12.47 11.83
CA THR A 471 31.42 -11.18 12.40
C THR A 471 31.74 -10.11 11.37
N ILE A 472 30.76 -9.30 11.01
CA ILE A 472 30.86 -8.23 10.00
C ILE A 472 30.30 -6.96 10.61
N ASP A 473 31.13 -5.91 10.62
CA ASP A 473 30.83 -4.66 11.33
C ASP A 473 30.40 -4.95 12.79
N ASN A 474 29.19 -4.59 13.18
CA ASN A 474 28.63 -4.83 14.51
C ASN A 474 27.67 -6.03 14.57
N TYR A 475 27.68 -6.90 13.56
CA TYR A 475 26.76 -8.05 13.47
C TYR A 475 27.51 -9.38 13.48
N ASP A 476 27.06 -10.28 14.35
CA ASP A 476 27.44 -11.68 14.36
C ASP A 476 26.49 -12.47 13.46
N ILE A 477 27.07 -13.26 12.55
CA ILE A 477 26.36 -14.17 11.65
C ILE A 477 26.50 -15.59 12.17
N TYR A 478 25.37 -16.21 12.50
CA TYR A 478 25.28 -17.58 12.97
C TYR A 478 24.68 -18.48 11.90
N GLU A 479 25.29 -19.64 11.70
CA GLU A 479 24.73 -20.73 10.91
C GLU A 479 23.89 -21.64 11.82
N ASN A 480 22.68 -21.95 11.36
CA ASN A 480 21.81 -22.97 11.96
C ASN A 480 22.26 -24.36 11.50
N LEU A 481 22.88 -25.11 12.39
CA LEU A 481 23.40 -26.46 12.09
C LEU A 481 22.29 -27.49 11.81
N LEU A 482 21.03 -27.15 12.09
CA LEU A 482 19.86 -27.98 11.79
C LEU A 482 19.21 -27.63 10.43
N TYR A 483 19.79 -26.70 9.67
CA TYR A 483 19.31 -26.38 8.33
C TYR A 483 19.24 -27.64 7.45
N LYS A 484 18.09 -27.87 6.84
CA LYS A 484 17.86 -28.95 5.87
C LYS A 484 17.64 -28.35 4.50
N LYS A 485 18.51 -28.71 3.56
CA LYS A 485 18.37 -28.32 2.16
C LYS A 485 17.08 -28.93 1.59
N PRO A 486 16.17 -28.13 1.02
CA PRO A 486 14.95 -28.66 0.43
C PRO A 486 15.24 -29.36 -0.90
N ASN A 487 14.54 -30.47 -1.17
CA ASN A 487 14.66 -31.25 -2.40
C ASN A 487 13.84 -30.64 -3.57
N TYR A 488 14.05 -29.36 -3.84
CA TYR A 488 13.37 -28.65 -4.92
C TYR A 488 14.06 -28.91 -6.26
N GLU A 489 13.34 -29.52 -7.21
CA GLU A 489 13.78 -29.55 -8.62
C GLU A 489 13.53 -28.19 -9.28
N ILE A 490 12.37 -27.59 -8.99
CA ILE A 490 11.96 -26.28 -9.52
C ILE A 490 11.46 -25.45 -8.35
N TYR A 491 11.99 -24.23 -8.21
CA TYR A 491 11.57 -23.29 -7.18
C TYR A 491 11.27 -21.91 -7.77
N LYS A 492 10.00 -21.69 -8.12
CA LYS A 492 9.48 -20.46 -8.73
C LYS A 492 8.34 -19.88 -7.89
N PRO A 493 8.02 -18.59 -8.03
CA PRO A 493 6.96 -17.95 -7.25
C PRO A 493 5.61 -18.70 -7.30
N ASN A 494 5.18 -19.09 -8.50
CA ASN A 494 3.86 -19.71 -8.69
C ASN A 494 3.91 -21.23 -8.70
N PHE A 495 5.11 -21.84 -8.65
CA PHE A 495 5.30 -23.24 -8.93
C PHE A 495 6.52 -23.79 -8.17
N ILE A 496 6.32 -24.85 -7.41
CA ILE A 496 7.40 -25.57 -6.73
C ILE A 496 7.27 -27.05 -7.08
N ARG A 497 8.35 -27.67 -7.56
CA ARG A 497 8.41 -29.12 -7.71
C ARG A 497 9.38 -29.71 -6.71
N VAL A 498 8.90 -30.72 -5.98
CA VAL A 498 9.68 -31.40 -4.93
C VAL A 498 9.88 -32.86 -5.32
N ILE A 499 11.13 -33.31 -5.32
CA ILE A 499 11.47 -34.71 -5.58
C ILE A 499 11.33 -35.52 -4.30
N ILE A 500 10.69 -36.69 -4.40
CA ILE A 500 10.57 -37.65 -3.31
C ILE A 500 11.80 -38.55 -3.30
N GLN A 501 12.53 -38.55 -2.19
CA GLN A 501 13.75 -39.36 -2.03
C GLN A 501 13.55 -40.56 -1.10
N ASN A 502 12.62 -40.47 -0.14
CA ASN A 502 12.38 -41.51 0.85
C ASN A 502 10.94 -42.02 0.71
N GLU A 503 10.72 -43.31 0.99
CA GLU A 503 9.38 -43.87 1.16
C GLU A 503 8.74 -43.27 2.42
N THR A 504 7.85 -42.30 2.22
CA THR A 504 7.05 -41.70 3.28
C THR A 504 5.61 -41.58 2.80
N ASP A 505 4.65 -41.61 3.73
CA ASP A 505 3.23 -41.38 3.37
C ASP A 505 2.89 -39.88 3.29
N LYS A 506 3.82 -39.02 3.73
CA LYS A 506 3.64 -37.57 3.87
C LYS A 506 4.87 -36.82 3.41
N LEU A 507 4.63 -35.70 2.73
CA LEU A 507 5.63 -34.71 2.37
C LEU A 507 5.27 -33.39 3.08
N VAL A 508 6.21 -32.85 3.85
CA VAL A 508 6.15 -31.51 4.44
C VAL A 508 7.22 -30.65 3.78
N ILE A 509 6.87 -29.44 3.36
CA ILE A 509 7.82 -28.49 2.75
C ILE A 509 7.92 -27.21 3.58
N PRO A 510 9.12 -26.61 3.72
CA PRO A 510 9.39 -25.44 4.58
C PRO A 510 8.88 -24.12 3.98
N GLU A 511 7.64 -24.13 3.47
CA GLU A 511 6.97 -22.99 2.87
C GLU A 511 5.65 -22.72 3.59
N VAL A 512 5.37 -21.46 3.90
CA VAL A 512 4.17 -21.06 4.62
C VAL A 512 2.89 -21.52 3.92
N TYR A 513 1.96 -22.08 4.69
CA TYR A 513 0.67 -22.51 4.18
C TYR A 513 -0.19 -21.32 3.69
N ASN A 514 -0.85 -21.51 2.56
CA ASN A 514 -1.95 -20.67 2.09
C ASN A 514 -2.94 -21.55 1.31
N PRO A 515 -4.27 -21.38 1.49
CA PRO A 515 -5.27 -22.27 0.89
C PRO A 515 -5.33 -22.24 -0.63
N ASN A 516 -4.73 -21.25 -1.29
CA ASN A 516 -4.68 -21.16 -2.75
C ASN A 516 -3.51 -21.94 -3.38
N TRP A 517 -2.71 -22.66 -2.59
CA TRP A 517 -1.75 -23.64 -3.10
C TRP A 517 -2.44 -24.99 -3.33
N ASN A 518 -2.37 -25.49 -4.56
CA ASN A 518 -2.77 -26.83 -4.95
C ASN A 518 -1.53 -27.71 -5.12
N ALA A 519 -1.67 -29.02 -4.91
CA ALA A 519 -0.60 -29.98 -5.13
C ALA A 519 -1.04 -31.10 -6.07
N TYR A 520 -0.09 -31.60 -6.86
CA TYR A 520 -0.32 -32.66 -7.85
C TYR A 520 0.77 -33.73 -7.75
N LEU A 521 0.37 -34.96 -7.40
CA LEU A 521 1.26 -36.12 -7.38
C LEU A 521 1.64 -36.50 -8.82
N ASN A 522 2.93 -36.66 -9.08
CA ASN A 522 3.46 -36.93 -10.42
C ASN A 522 2.93 -35.94 -11.49
N GLY A 523 2.59 -34.72 -11.07
CA GLY A 523 2.10 -33.63 -11.92
C GLY A 523 0.65 -33.77 -12.43
N LYS A 524 -0.06 -34.85 -12.09
CA LYS A 524 -1.41 -35.15 -12.64
C LYS A 524 -2.48 -35.28 -11.57
N GLU A 525 -2.24 -36.06 -10.53
CA GLU A 525 -3.26 -36.38 -9.53
C GLU A 525 -3.35 -35.26 -8.47
N LYS A 526 -4.45 -34.52 -8.42
CA LYS A 526 -4.65 -33.45 -7.43
C LYS A 526 -4.75 -34.06 -6.03
N THR A 527 -3.97 -33.53 -5.09
CA THR A 527 -4.03 -33.86 -3.66
C THR A 527 -4.26 -32.60 -2.83
N LYS A 528 -4.80 -32.76 -1.62
CA LYS A 528 -5.10 -31.63 -0.73
C LYS A 528 -3.83 -31.16 -0.03
N VAL A 529 -3.57 -29.86 -0.09
CA VAL A 529 -2.55 -29.21 0.74
C VAL A 529 -3.13 -28.95 2.12
N LEU A 530 -2.45 -29.41 3.15
CA LEU A 530 -2.82 -29.27 4.56
C LEU A 530 -1.87 -28.30 5.25
N GLU A 531 -2.38 -27.58 6.26
CA GLU A 531 -1.56 -26.77 7.16
C GLU A 531 -1.01 -27.65 8.29
N THR A 532 0.30 -27.57 8.54
CA THR A 532 0.95 -28.24 9.69
C THR A 532 0.81 -27.44 10.98
N THR A 533 1.25 -28.02 12.11
CA THR A 533 1.38 -27.30 13.38
C THR A 533 2.30 -26.08 13.24
N GLU A 534 3.35 -26.23 12.44
CA GLU A 534 4.37 -25.23 12.11
C GLU A 534 3.90 -24.21 11.06
N LYS A 535 2.63 -24.28 10.62
CA LYS A 535 2.04 -23.39 9.60
C LYS A 535 2.74 -23.48 8.25
N THR A 536 3.36 -24.62 7.97
CA THR A 536 3.96 -25.00 6.68
C THR A 536 2.99 -25.88 5.87
N ARG A 537 3.37 -26.23 4.63
CA ARG A 537 2.52 -27.04 3.73
C ARG A 537 2.85 -28.52 3.86
N GLN A 538 1.82 -29.34 3.99
CA GLN A 538 1.89 -30.79 3.95
C GLN A 538 0.98 -31.36 2.86
N VAL A 539 1.40 -32.47 2.25
CA VAL A 539 0.56 -33.31 1.39
C VAL A 539 0.73 -34.77 1.77
N ASN A 540 -0.34 -35.55 1.59
CA ASN A 540 -0.23 -37.01 1.62
C ASN A 540 0.27 -37.48 0.25
N ILE A 541 1.25 -38.37 0.24
CA ILE A 541 1.85 -38.93 -0.98
C ILE A 541 1.60 -40.44 -1.03
N LYS A 542 1.63 -41.01 -2.24
CA LYS A 542 1.52 -42.44 -2.48
C LYS A 542 2.91 -43.02 -2.71
N ASN A 543 3.08 -44.32 -2.49
CA ASN A 543 4.37 -45.01 -2.64
C ASN A 543 4.97 -44.88 -4.06
N ASP A 544 4.14 -44.70 -5.09
CA ASP A 544 4.57 -44.51 -6.49
C ASP A 544 4.82 -43.03 -6.87
N THR A 545 4.74 -42.10 -5.90
CA THR A 545 4.95 -40.67 -6.13
C THR A 545 6.46 -40.38 -6.25
N LYS A 546 6.89 -39.97 -7.44
CA LYS A 546 8.28 -39.56 -7.71
C LYS A 546 8.53 -38.08 -7.39
N PHE A 547 7.52 -37.25 -7.63
CA PHE A 547 7.58 -35.82 -7.34
C PHE A 547 6.18 -35.26 -7.05
N VAL A 548 6.16 -34.10 -6.39
CA VAL A 548 4.94 -33.32 -6.14
C VAL A 548 5.08 -31.93 -6.73
N ASP A 549 4.12 -31.54 -7.56
CA ASP A 549 4.00 -30.19 -8.12
C ASP A 549 3.05 -29.34 -7.28
N PHE A 550 3.55 -28.33 -6.60
CA PHE A 550 2.77 -27.29 -5.94
C PHE A 550 2.54 -26.12 -6.90
N LYS A 551 1.29 -25.69 -7.06
CA LYS A 551 0.89 -24.57 -7.93
C LYS A 551 0.08 -23.56 -7.13
N TYR A 552 0.43 -22.29 -7.21
CA TYR A 552 -0.35 -21.21 -6.61
C TYR A 552 -1.43 -20.75 -7.57
N GLU A 553 -2.70 -21.03 -7.27
CA GLU A 553 -3.82 -20.83 -8.19
C GLU A 553 -4.98 -20.09 -7.51
N PRO A 554 -4.84 -18.77 -7.24
CA PRO A 554 -5.84 -17.99 -6.51
C PRO A 554 -7.17 -17.80 -7.27
N PHE A 555 -7.23 -18.22 -8.53
CA PHE A 555 -8.42 -18.15 -9.38
C PHE A 555 -9.21 -19.47 -9.44
N LYS A 556 -8.59 -20.61 -9.13
CA LYS A 556 -9.19 -21.94 -9.32
C LYS A 556 -9.82 -22.46 -8.04
N TYR A 557 -10.95 -23.14 -8.22
CA TYR A 557 -11.56 -24.04 -7.25
C TYR A 557 -11.52 -25.43 -7.86
#